data_AF-A0A210QYG7-F1
#
_entry.id   AF-A0A210QYG7-F1
#
_cell.length_a   1.000
_cell.length_b   1.000
_cell.length_c   1.000
_cell.angle_alpha   90.00
_cell.angle_beta   90.00
_cell.angle_gamma   90.00
#
_symmetry.space_group_name_H-M   'P 1'
#
loop_
_entity.id
_entity.type
_entity.pdbx_description
1 polymer ?
#
loop_
_entity_poly.entity_id
_entity_poly.type
_entity_poly.pdbx_seq_one_letter_code
_entity_poly.pdbx_strand_id
1 'polypeptide(L)'
;MSNSMDQPWTRRTRYLMLVLVALLGVCWLLFAVTLTHGKDTKYFVWMTSLPKTVYAHRQRFKVSQIRTTRDQRKIMDSLAVSTQQQSIKQAVFIPTQRRGGIMDQRKADVIKLCSKNTAYKRPHRDHMLYNKNKQFIFCKATKAGSTFWGRLLLQVDRHVIANPYKIKPQIGPINVIPTITEWLKFNEILQSSTKFIIARDPLERLYSAYVDKVFSPNPYYWDVIGTYIVKTFRKTSKRTCGHDVTFPEFLQYAVHAETSGKHRDVHVASLWETCSPCHVKYDIIGKMETFKDDTDDILDKLKLEPYKAVLRNISIDAVNDALYDTAQAYVDMRTPSLECISEQHTVERIWTKLKSRGFIAADVPVPTELYNKNETAVLEIFKYAYSKSVLKLGREGLKRQQKAIFFETLRKLPDQMLTQVAKAYHKDFEMFGYDQKFKYIFQDSTNSDFSVSDSFF
;
A
#
# COMPACT_ATOMS: atom_id res chain seq x y z
N MET A 1 42.80 -10.98 73.20
CA MET A 1 43.63 -10.04 72.42
C MET A 1 43.49 -10.41 70.96
N SER A 2 43.16 -9.41 70.15
CA SER A 2 42.65 -9.48 68.78
C SER A 2 43.61 -10.11 67.78
N ASN A 3 43.09 -10.92 66.86
CA ASN A 3 43.59 -10.96 65.51
C ASN A 3 42.46 -11.27 64.52
N SER A 4 42.46 -10.48 63.45
CA SER A 4 41.43 -10.28 62.45
C SER A 4 41.18 -11.50 61.57
N MET A 5 39.90 -11.77 61.31
CA MET A 5 39.44 -12.68 60.25
C MET A 5 39.51 -11.98 58.89
N ASP A 6 40.48 -12.37 58.05
CA ASP A 6 40.46 -12.08 56.61
C ASP A 6 40.04 -13.33 55.83
N GLN A 7 38.84 -13.27 55.24
CA GLN A 7 38.29 -14.29 54.34
C GLN A 7 38.76 -14.03 52.90
N PRO A 8 39.26 -15.05 52.16
CA PRO A 8 39.68 -14.88 50.78
C PRO A 8 38.47 -14.86 49.82
N TRP A 9 38.32 -13.74 49.09
CA TRP A 9 37.31 -13.56 48.05
C TRP A 9 37.42 -14.62 46.93
N THR A 10 36.33 -15.33 46.68
CA THR A 10 36.25 -16.37 45.65
C THR A 10 36.38 -15.80 44.22
N ARG A 11 36.78 -16.64 43.27
CA ARG A 11 36.99 -16.27 41.84
C ARG A 11 35.77 -15.59 41.19
N ARG A 12 34.56 -15.89 41.66
CA ARG A 12 33.30 -15.28 41.21
C ARG A 12 33.14 -13.83 41.68
N THR A 13 33.53 -13.49 42.89
CA THR A 13 33.46 -12.11 43.39
C THR A 13 34.49 -11.20 42.73
N ARG A 14 35.66 -11.73 42.37
CA ARG A 14 36.65 -10.99 41.55
C ARG A 14 36.13 -10.70 40.13
N TYR A 15 35.39 -11.64 39.53
CA TYR A 15 34.81 -11.47 38.20
C TYR A 15 33.65 -10.46 38.21
N LEU A 16 32.79 -10.50 39.24
CA LEU A 16 31.71 -9.53 39.43
C LEU A 16 32.23 -8.11 39.67
N MET A 17 33.32 -7.96 40.45
CA MET A 17 34.00 -6.67 40.65
C MET A 17 34.62 -6.15 39.34
N LEU A 18 35.27 -7.01 38.54
CA LEU A 18 35.83 -6.63 37.24
C LEU A 18 34.75 -6.20 36.24
N VAL A 19 33.60 -6.88 36.22
CA VAL A 19 32.45 -6.49 35.38
C VAL A 19 31.83 -5.18 35.86
N LEU A 20 31.73 -4.95 37.18
CA LEU A 20 31.26 -3.68 37.74
C LEU A 20 32.21 -2.52 37.44
N VAL A 21 33.53 -2.71 37.54
CA VAL A 21 34.54 -1.71 37.18
C VAL A 21 34.54 -1.43 35.67
N ALA A 22 34.33 -2.44 34.83
CA ALA A 22 34.18 -2.25 33.38
C ALA A 22 32.89 -1.50 33.01
N LEU A 23 31.76 -1.79 33.67
CA LEU A 23 30.49 -1.10 33.44
C LEU A 23 30.52 0.35 33.95
N LEU A 24 31.17 0.61 35.08
CA LEU A 24 31.38 1.97 35.60
C LEU A 24 32.37 2.76 34.73
N GLY A 25 33.40 2.12 34.18
CA GLY A 25 34.35 2.72 33.22
C GLY A 25 33.71 3.07 31.87
N VAL A 26 32.80 2.24 31.36
CA VAL A 26 32.03 2.52 30.14
C VAL A 26 31.02 3.67 30.37
N CYS A 27 30.41 3.75 31.56
CA CYS A 27 29.57 4.90 31.94
C CYS A 27 30.38 6.20 32.04
N TRP A 28 31.62 6.16 32.56
CA TRP A 28 32.49 7.34 32.64
C TRP A 28 33.00 7.79 31.27
N LEU A 29 33.30 6.87 30.35
CA LEU A 29 33.67 7.21 28.97
C LEU A 29 32.50 7.80 28.18
N LEU A 30 31.28 7.31 28.38
CA LEU A 30 30.07 7.89 27.77
C LEU A 30 29.74 9.28 28.35
N PHE A 31 30.08 9.55 29.61
CA PHE A 31 29.93 10.87 30.24
C PHE A 31 31.06 11.85 29.85
N ALA A 32 32.26 11.35 29.55
CA ALA A 32 33.39 12.17 29.09
C ALA A 32 33.27 12.56 27.60
N VAL A 33 32.67 11.70 26.77
CA VAL A 33 32.38 12.00 25.34
C VAL A 33 31.28 13.06 25.19
N THR A 34 30.39 13.21 26.19
CA THR A 34 29.38 14.30 26.20
C THR A 34 29.89 15.64 26.74
N LEU A 35 31.09 15.69 27.34
CA LEU A 35 31.65 16.90 27.95
C LEU A 35 32.82 17.55 27.19
N THR A 36 33.32 16.95 26.11
CA THR A 36 34.51 17.46 25.38
C THR A 36 34.25 17.97 23.96
N HIS A 37 32.99 18.02 23.50
CA HIS A 37 32.61 18.76 22.28
C HIS A 37 31.45 19.70 22.56
N GLY A 38 31.77 20.80 23.25
CA GLY A 38 30.92 21.97 23.34
C GLY A 38 31.08 22.85 22.10
N LYS A 39 30.03 22.92 21.27
CA LYS A 39 29.42 24.15 20.75
C LYS A 39 28.10 23.77 20.04
N ASP A 40 27.05 24.53 20.36
CA ASP A 40 25.66 24.46 19.88
C ASP A 40 24.68 23.53 20.62
N THR A 41 24.51 23.80 21.92
CA THR A 41 23.39 23.32 22.73
C THR A 41 22.20 24.29 22.69
N LYS A 42 21.15 23.95 21.95
CA LYS A 42 19.79 24.50 22.14
C LYS A 42 18.68 23.47 21.92
N TYR A 43 18.81 22.23 22.39
CA TYR A 43 17.65 21.33 22.52
C TYR A 43 17.91 20.28 23.60
N PHE A 44 17.24 20.40 24.76
CA PHE A 44 16.64 19.28 25.53
C PHE A 44 16.30 19.73 26.96
N VAL A 45 15.15 20.38 27.15
CA VAL A 45 14.31 20.23 28.35
C VAL A 45 12.88 20.57 27.91
N TRP A 46 12.01 19.57 27.81
CA TRP A 46 10.55 19.61 28.02
C TRP A 46 10.05 18.16 27.82
N MET A 47 10.36 17.30 28.80
CA MET A 47 9.83 15.93 28.88
C MET A 47 9.09 15.75 30.21
N THR A 48 8.04 16.52 30.42
CA THR A 48 7.02 16.25 31.43
C THR A 48 5.67 16.66 30.87
N SER A 49 4.93 15.67 30.33
CA SER A 49 3.49 15.64 29.94
C SER A 49 3.19 15.11 28.52
N LEU A 50 3.96 14.14 28.01
CA LEU A 50 3.47 13.30 26.92
C LEU A 50 2.70 12.11 27.52
N PRO A 51 1.42 11.87 27.16
CA PRO A 51 0.69 10.70 27.62
C PRO A 51 1.40 9.43 27.17
N LYS A 52 1.62 8.49 28.11
CA LYS A 52 2.25 7.18 27.88
C LYS A 52 1.56 6.34 26.79
N THR A 53 0.37 6.72 26.33
CA THR A 53 -0.40 6.09 25.25
C THR A 53 0.21 6.28 23.86
N VAL A 54 0.85 7.41 23.56
CA VAL A 54 1.40 7.71 22.23
C VAL A 54 2.69 6.90 21.94
N TYR A 55 3.53 6.69 22.95
CA TYR A 55 4.70 5.84 22.81
C TYR A 55 4.32 4.36 22.70
N ALA A 56 3.27 3.92 23.41
CA ALA A 56 2.71 2.59 23.29
C ALA A 56 2.07 2.34 21.91
N HIS A 57 1.45 3.35 21.28
CA HIS A 57 0.92 3.24 19.92
C HIS A 57 2.04 3.13 18.86
N ARG A 58 3.12 3.90 18.99
CA ARG A 58 4.33 3.73 18.13
C ARG A 58 5.00 2.38 18.32
N GLN A 59 4.97 1.79 19.52
CA GLN A 59 5.54 0.47 19.85
C GLN A 59 4.59 -0.70 19.55
N ARG A 60 3.28 -0.49 19.40
CA ARG A 60 2.34 -1.50 18.86
C ARG A 60 2.36 -1.58 17.34
N PHE A 61 2.66 -0.47 16.66
CA PHE A 61 2.82 -0.43 15.20
C PHE A 61 4.26 -0.65 14.71
N LYS A 62 5.28 -0.41 15.54
CA LYS A 62 6.63 -0.95 15.34
C LYS A 62 6.70 -2.30 16.05
N VAL A 63 6.91 -3.38 15.30
CA VAL A 63 6.88 -4.79 15.74
C VAL A 63 5.49 -5.42 15.70
N SER A 64 4.88 -5.43 14.52
CA SER A 64 4.39 -6.71 14.01
C SER A 64 5.03 -6.95 12.65
N GLN A 65 5.70 -8.10 12.52
CA GLN A 65 6.11 -8.73 11.26
C GLN A 65 7.43 -8.28 10.63
N ILE A 66 8.55 -8.59 11.28
CA ILE A 66 9.57 -9.31 10.50
C ILE A 66 9.02 -10.74 10.31
N ARG A 67 8.13 -10.91 9.32
CA ARG A 67 7.70 -12.26 8.92
C ARG A 67 8.88 -12.92 8.24
N THR A 68 9.34 -14.01 8.80
CA THR A 68 10.55 -14.68 8.35
C THR A 68 10.27 -15.48 7.08
N THR A 69 11.32 -15.82 6.34
CA THR A 69 11.25 -16.79 5.24
C THR A 69 10.64 -18.13 5.67
N ARG A 70 10.77 -18.47 6.96
CA ARG A 70 10.16 -19.64 7.61
C ARG A 70 8.63 -19.52 7.69
N ASP A 71 8.09 -18.35 8.03
CA ASP A 71 6.65 -18.13 8.11
C ASP A 71 6.00 -18.21 6.73
N GLN A 72 6.66 -17.66 5.71
CA GLN A 72 6.25 -17.85 4.32
C GLN A 72 6.21 -19.34 3.95
N ARG A 73 7.26 -20.09 4.26
CA ARG A 73 7.35 -21.52 3.91
C ARG A 73 6.18 -22.32 4.48
N LYS A 74 5.89 -22.17 5.78
CA LYS A 74 4.76 -22.86 6.42
C LYS A 74 3.41 -22.60 5.74
N ILE A 75 3.17 -21.36 5.30
CA ILE A 75 1.93 -20.96 4.64
C ILE A 75 1.87 -21.52 3.21
N MET A 76 3.00 -21.52 2.51
CA MET A 76 3.08 -22.09 1.16
C MET A 76 2.93 -23.60 1.18
N ASP A 77 3.50 -24.28 2.17
CA ASP A 77 3.37 -25.73 2.36
C ASP A 77 1.90 -26.10 2.61
N SER A 78 1.17 -25.34 3.46
CA SER A 78 -0.26 -25.61 3.70
C SER A 78 -1.13 -25.38 2.47
N LEU A 79 -0.79 -24.40 1.62
CA LEU A 79 -1.47 -24.16 0.35
C LEU A 79 -1.16 -25.25 -0.68
N ALA A 80 0.09 -25.73 -0.74
CA ALA A 80 0.52 -26.78 -1.66
C ALA A 80 -0.19 -28.13 -1.38
N VAL A 81 -0.39 -28.47 -0.11
CA VAL A 81 -1.13 -29.68 0.31
C VAL A 81 -2.59 -29.63 -0.15
N SER A 82 -3.22 -28.44 -0.17
CA SER A 82 -4.61 -28.29 -0.64
C SER A 82 -4.79 -28.48 -2.16
N THR A 83 -3.70 -28.38 -2.92
CA THR A 83 -3.70 -28.52 -4.39
C THR A 83 -3.38 -29.91 -4.90
N GLN A 84 -2.92 -30.83 -4.05
CA GLN A 84 -2.59 -32.20 -4.47
C GLN A 84 -3.82 -33.07 -4.79
N GLN A 85 -5.04 -32.56 -4.60
CA GLN A 85 -6.31 -33.23 -4.93
C GLN A 85 -7.02 -32.74 -6.19
N GLN A 86 -6.49 -31.73 -6.91
CA GLN A 86 -7.00 -31.38 -8.24
C GLN A 86 -5.99 -31.81 -9.29
N SER A 87 -6.22 -33.00 -9.84
CA SER A 87 -5.62 -33.41 -11.10
C SER A 87 -5.79 -32.28 -12.12
N ILE A 88 -4.67 -31.70 -12.54
CA ILE A 88 -4.62 -30.72 -13.62
C ILE A 88 -4.94 -31.51 -14.89
N LYS A 89 -6.23 -31.76 -15.16
CA LYS A 89 -6.68 -32.06 -16.51
C LYS A 89 -6.31 -30.82 -17.33
N GLN A 90 -5.43 -31.01 -18.30
CA GLN A 90 -5.01 -29.99 -19.26
C GLN A 90 -6.26 -29.26 -19.75
N ALA A 91 -6.45 -28.03 -19.28
CA ALA A 91 -7.50 -27.18 -19.79
C ALA A 91 -7.13 -26.89 -21.24
N VAL A 92 -8.00 -27.26 -22.17
CA VAL A 92 -7.88 -26.90 -23.57
C VAL A 92 -7.76 -25.37 -23.64
N PHE A 93 -6.57 -24.90 -23.99
CA PHE A 93 -6.26 -23.49 -24.17
C PHE A 93 -6.92 -23.05 -25.47
N ILE A 94 -7.96 -22.23 -25.37
CA ILE A 94 -8.51 -21.51 -26.53
C ILE A 94 -7.60 -20.30 -26.74
N PRO A 95 -6.88 -20.18 -27.86
CA PRO A 95 -6.00 -19.05 -28.10
C PRO A 95 -6.82 -17.76 -28.15
N THR A 96 -6.63 -16.88 -27.17
CA THR A 96 -7.03 -15.49 -27.28
C THR A 96 -6.20 -14.85 -28.39
N GLN A 97 -6.88 -14.30 -29.39
CA GLN A 97 -6.30 -13.60 -30.53
C GLN A 97 -5.21 -12.63 -30.07
N ARG A 98 -3.96 -12.81 -30.55
CA ARG A 98 -2.76 -12.04 -30.13
C ARG A 98 -3.04 -10.54 -30.09
N ARG A 99 -3.05 -9.96 -28.89
CA ARG A 99 -3.16 -8.50 -28.64
C ARG A 99 -1.81 -7.78 -28.56
N GLY A 100 -0.74 -8.36 -29.12
CA GLY A 100 0.64 -7.86 -28.98
C GLY A 100 0.79 -6.35 -29.21
N GLY A 101 0.02 -5.80 -30.15
CA GLY A 101 0.08 -4.38 -30.52
C GLY A 101 -0.18 -3.38 -29.39
N ILE A 102 -1.06 -3.66 -28.42
CA ILE A 102 -1.35 -2.67 -27.37
C ILE A 102 -0.20 -2.50 -26.38
N MET A 103 0.49 -3.59 -26.03
CA MET A 103 1.64 -3.56 -25.13
C MET A 103 2.83 -2.90 -25.80
N ASP A 104 3.05 -3.19 -27.09
CA ASP A 104 4.12 -2.59 -27.88
C ASP A 104 3.89 -1.08 -28.05
N GLN A 105 2.63 -0.66 -28.28
CA GLN A 105 2.26 0.76 -28.32
C GLN A 105 2.56 1.46 -27.00
N ARG A 106 2.12 0.90 -25.86
CA ARG A 106 2.39 1.49 -24.54
C ARG A 106 3.89 1.63 -24.27
N LYS A 107 4.67 0.61 -24.64
CA LYS A 107 6.14 0.66 -24.54
C LYS A 107 6.72 1.77 -25.42
N ALA A 108 6.25 1.91 -26.66
CA ALA A 108 6.69 2.96 -27.57
C ALA A 108 6.38 4.36 -27.03
N ASP A 109 5.20 4.57 -26.42
CA ASP A 109 4.82 5.84 -25.82
C ASP A 109 5.78 6.24 -24.68
N VAL A 110 6.12 5.30 -23.80
CA VAL A 110 7.12 5.54 -22.75
C VAL A 110 8.49 5.89 -23.33
N ILE A 111 8.97 5.10 -24.29
CA ILE A 111 10.28 5.32 -24.94
C ILE A 111 10.34 6.72 -25.58
N LYS A 112 9.26 7.15 -26.24
CA LYS A 112 9.15 8.46 -26.88
C LYS A 112 9.28 9.61 -25.89
N LEU A 113 8.82 9.45 -24.66
CA LEU A 113 9.03 10.47 -23.62
C LEU A 113 10.43 10.41 -23.04
N CYS A 114 10.96 9.20 -22.88
CA CYS A 114 12.29 8.98 -22.35
C CYS A 114 13.42 9.43 -23.28
N SER A 115 13.16 9.64 -24.58
CA SER A 115 14.16 10.20 -25.51
C SER A 115 14.38 11.70 -25.32
N LYS A 116 13.47 12.41 -24.64
CA LYS A 116 13.55 13.87 -24.43
C LYS A 116 14.53 14.28 -23.32
N ASN A 117 15.07 13.34 -22.55
CA ASN A 117 15.95 13.62 -21.41
C ASN A 117 16.97 12.48 -21.24
N THR A 118 18.18 12.78 -20.73
CA THR A 118 19.30 11.81 -20.74
C THR A 118 19.72 11.34 -19.34
N ALA A 119 19.35 12.07 -18.28
CA ALA A 119 19.70 11.73 -16.91
C ALA A 119 18.46 11.34 -16.08
N TYR A 120 18.39 10.07 -15.67
CA TYR A 120 17.30 9.52 -14.87
C TYR A 120 17.80 8.91 -13.57
N LYS A 121 17.11 9.23 -12.47
CA LYS A 121 17.38 8.64 -11.15
C LYS A 121 17.07 7.13 -11.17
N ARG A 122 17.86 6.35 -10.43
CA ARG A 122 17.54 4.94 -10.17
C ARG A 122 16.19 4.83 -9.46
N PRO A 123 15.42 3.75 -9.71
CA PRO A 123 14.18 3.52 -8.98
C PRO A 123 14.46 3.28 -7.50
N HIS A 124 13.42 3.35 -6.68
CA HIS A 124 13.53 3.00 -5.27
C HIS A 124 13.60 1.46 -5.14
N ARG A 125 14.63 0.94 -4.46
CA ARG A 125 14.89 -0.51 -4.35
C ARG A 125 13.67 -1.30 -3.87
N ASP A 126 12.96 -0.80 -2.86
CA ASP A 126 11.81 -1.49 -2.25
C ASP A 126 10.61 -1.63 -3.20
N HIS A 127 10.61 -0.92 -4.32
CA HIS A 127 9.62 -1.09 -5.38
C HIS A 127 10.03 -2.10 -6.43
N MET A 128 11.29 -2.49 -6.52
CA MET A 128 11.75 -3.48 -7.50
C MET A 128 11.62 -4.88 -6.90
N LEU A 129 10.75 -5.72 -7.46
CA LEU A 129 10.70 -7.14 -7.12
C LEU A 129 11.41 -7.93 -8.22
N TYR A 130 12.55 -8.52 -7.91
CA TYR A 130 13.40 -9.32 -8.78
C TYR A 130 13.27 -10.82 -8.47
N ASN A 131 12.86 -11.59 -9.47
CA ASN A 131 12.93 -13.05 -9.41
C ASN A 131 14.18 -13.54 -10.15
N LYS A 132 15.20 -13.95 -9.38
CA LYS A 132 16.48 -14.45 -9.93
C LYS A 132 16.32 -15.73 -10.76
N ASN A 133 15.44 -16.64 -10.37
CA ASN A 133 15.31 -17.93 -11.05
C ASN A 133 14.64 -17.81 -12.42
N LYS A 134 13.75 -16.84 -12.58
CA LYS A 134 13.00 -16.59 -13.81
C LYS A 134 13.45 -15.35 -14.58
N GLN A 135 14.45 -14.62 -14.06
CA GLN A 135 15.03 -13.42 -14.67
C GLN A 135 13.95 -12.40 -15.08
N PHE A 136 13.14 -11.96 -14.12
CA PHE A 136 12.23 -10.84 -14.35
C PHE A 136 12.21 -9.85 -13.18
N ILE A 137 11.86 -8.60 -13.48
CA ILE A 137 11.67 -7.52 -12.52
C ILE A 137 10.25 -6.97 -12.66
N PHE A 138 9.55 -6.85 -11.54
CA PHE A 138 8.28 -6.16 -11.42
C PHE A 138 8.44 -4.87 -10.61
N CYS A 139 7.97 -3.72 -11.12
CA CYS A 139 7.77 -2.57 -10.24
C CYS A 139 6.48 -2.68 -9.45
N LYS A 140 6.61 -2.77 -8.13
CA LYS A 140 5.53 -2.69 -7.16
C LYS A 140 4.97 -1.26 -7.07
N ALA A 141 4.22 -0.85 -8.10
CA ALA A 141 3.45 0.38 -8.13
C ALA A 141 2.34 0.35 -7.06
N THR A 142 2.37 1.27 -6.10
CA THR A 142 1.33 1.32 -5.05
C THR A 142 -0.01 1.67 -5.66
N LYS A 143 -1.07 1.04 -5.13
CA LYS A 143 -2.46 1.23 -5.58
C LYS A 143 -2.74 0.86 -7.06
N ALA A 144 -1.82 0.13 -7.70
CA ALA A 144 -1.93 -0.42 -9.05
C ALA A 144 -1.66 -1.94 -9.07
N GLY A 145 -2.45 -2.71 -8.31
CA GLY A 145 -2.37 -4.18 -8.33
C GLY A 145 -1.14 -4.80 -7.66
N SER A 146 -0.31 -4.00 -6.98
CA SER A 146 0.93 -4.46 -6.34
C SER A 146 0.78 -5.56 -5.31
N THR A 147 -0.33 -5.59 -4.55
CA THR A 147 -0.59 -6.66 -3.58
C THR A 147 -0.84 -7.99 -4.29
N PHE A 148 -1.68 -7.99 -5.33
CA PHE A 148 -1.95 -9.19 -6.14
C PHE A 148 -0.65 -9.73 -6.74
N TRP A 149 0.11 -8.89 -7.42
CA TRP A 149 1.37 -9.31 -8.03
C TRP A 149 2.39 -9.76 -6.98
N GLY A 150 2.49 -9.08 -5.83
CA GLY A 150 3.36 -9.55 -4.74
C GLY A 150 3.02 -10.97 -4.28
N ARG A 151 1.73 -11.29 -4.11
CA ARG A 151 1.26 -12.64 -3.74
C ARG A 151 1.48 -13.67 -4.85
N LEU A 152 1.29 -13.28 -6.11
CA LEU A 152 1.53 -14.15 -7.27
C LEU A 152 3.03 -14.42 -7.46
N LEU A 153 3.89 -13.43 -7.29
CA LEU A 153 5.34 -13.60 -7.43
C LEU A 153 5.93 -14.45 -6.30
N LEU A 154 5.38 -14.37 -5.09
CA LEU A 154 5.74 -15.29 -4.00
C LEU A 154 5.39 -16.74 -4.36
N GLN A 155 4.25 -16.96 -5.01
CA GLN A 155 3.83 -18.26 -5.52
C GLN A 155 4.72 -18.79 -6.63
N VAL A 156 5.16 -17.91 -7.54
CA VAL A 156 6.14 -18.23 -8.58
C VAL A 156 7.48 -18.63 -7.97
N ASP A 157 8.00 -17.87 -7.00
CA ASP A 157 9.24 -18.18 -6.27
C ASP A 157 9.19 -19.56 -5.58
N ARG A 158 7.99 -19.94 -5.10
CA ARG A 158 7.77 -21.14 -4.30
C ARG A 158 7.22 -22.33 -5.10
N HIS A 159 6.99 -22.18 -6.40
CA HIS A 159 6.43 -23.22 -7.26
C HIS A 159 5.07 -23.75 -6.77
N VAL A 160 4.23 -22.87 -6.22
CA VAL A 160 2.87 -23.18 -5.74
C VAL A 160 1.86 -22.41 -6.56
N ILE A 161 0.78 -23.04 -6.97
CA ILE A 161 -0.34 -22.37 -7.67
C ILE A 161 -1.55 -22.44 -6.75
N ALA A 162 -1.94 -21.32 -6.18
CA ALA A 162 -3.13 -21.19 -5.35
C ALA A 162 -3.85 -19.88 -5.68
N ASN A 163 -5.03 -19.68 -5.08
CA ASN A 163 -5.65 -18.36 -5.13
C ASN A 163 -4.74 -17.36 -4.38
N PRO A 164 -4.19 -16.31 -5.05
CA PRO A 164 -3.27 -15.36 -4.43
C PRO A 164 -3.87 -14.65 -3.22
N TYR A 165 -5.18 -14.48 -3.19
CA TYR A 165 -5.91 -13.82 -2.12
C TYR A 165 -5.99 -14.65 -0.82
N LYS A 166 -5.65 -15.95 -0.86
CA LYS A 166 -5.47 -16.76 0.37
C LYS A 166 -4.19 -16.39 1.14
N ILE A 167 -3.27 -15.66 0.51
CA ILE A 167 -2.02 -15.21 1.14
C ILE A 167 -2.29 -13.83 1.74
N LYS A 168 -2.11 -13.65 3.05
CA LYS A 168 -2.32 -12.34 3.68
C LYS A 168 -1.36 -11.28 3.09
N PRO A 169 -1.79 -10.02 2.86
CA PRO A 169 -0.95 -8.99 2.22
C PRO A 169 0.37 -8.70 2.93
N GLN A 170 0.40 -8.90 4.27
CA GLN A 170 1.57 -8.63 5.09
C GLN A 170 2.63 -9.75 4.97
N ILE A 171 2.29 -10.87 4.31
CA ILE A 171 3.26 -11.87 3.85
C ILE A 171 3.93 -11.29 2.61
N GLY A 172 4.83 -10.32 2.85
CA GLY A 172 5.52 -9.61 1.77
C GLY A 172 6.40 -10.56 0.96
N PRO A 173 6.71 -10.24 -0.30
CA PRO A 173 7.52 -11.10 -1.17
C PRO A 173 9.02 -10.86 -0.90
N ILE A 174 9.47 -11.11 0.34
CA ILE A 174 10.79 -10.69 0.85
C ILE A 174 11.95 -11.28 0.02
N ASN A 175 11.83 -12.53 -0.44
CA ASN A 175 12.90 -13.20 -1.21
C ASN A 175 13.07 -12.66 -2.63
N VAL A 176 12.12 -11.86 -3.12
CA VAL A 176 12.22 -11.22 -4.42
C VAL A 176 12.53 -9.74 -4.28
N ILE A 177 12.74 -9.19 -3.09
CA ILE A 177 13.35 -7.85 -2.98
C ILE A 177 14.86 -8.03 -3.24
N PRO A 178 15.46 -7.31 -4.21
CA PRO A 178 16.88 -7.43 -4.53
C PRO A 178 17.71 -7.27 -3.26
N THR A 179 18.65 -8.17 -2.99
CA THR A 179 19.65 -8.00 -1.94
C THR A 179 20.52 -6.76 -2.21
N ILE A 180 21.30 -6.31 -1.22
CA ILE A 180 22.24 -5.19 -1.43
C ILE A 180 23.22 -5.53 -2.55
N THR A 181 23.74 -6.76 -2.57
CA THR A 181 24.66 -7.23 -3.61
C THR A 181 24.02 -7.23 -5.00
N GLU A 182 22.77 -7.67 -5.13
CA GLU A 182 22.04 -7.60 -6.40
C GLU A 182 21.76 -6.15 -6.81
N TRP A 183 21.45 -5.27 -5.85
CA TRP A 183 21.22 -3.86 -6.10
C TRP A 183 22.47 -3.13 -6.61
N LEU A 184 23.67 -3.52 -6.17
CA LEU A 184 24.93 -3.01 -6.72
C LEU A 184 25.08 -3.36 -8.20
N LYS A 185 24.59 -4.54 -8.62
CA LYS A 185 24.60 -5.04 -10.00
C LYS A 185 23.30 -4.73 -10.77
N PHE A 186 22.49 -3.78 -10.29
CA PHE A 186 21.14 -3.57 -10.81
C PHE A 186 21.09 -3.35 -12.34
N ASN A 187 22.06 -2.63 -12.91
CA ASN A 187 22.11 -2.39 -14.36
C ASN A 187 22.35 -3.68 -15.18
N GLU A 188 23.19 -4.60 -14.70
CA GLU A 188 23.41 -5.91 -15.33
C GLU A 188 22.13 -6.75 -15.26
N ILE A 189 21.47 -6.77 -14.09
CA ILE A 189 20.21 -7.49 -13.89
C ILE A 189 19.11 -6.93 -14.80
N LEU A 190 19.03 -5.61 -14.98
CA LEU A 190 18.07 -4.98 -15.90
C LEU A 190 18.25 -5.46 -17.35
N GLN A 191 19.49 -5.67 -17.79
CA GLN A 191 19.79 -6.13 -19.16
C GLN A 191 19.41 -7.61 -19.35
N SER A 192 19.57 -8.45 -18.34
CA SER A 192 19.26 -9.88 -18.41
C SER A 192 17.82 -10.23 -18.06
N SER A 193 17.05 -9.30 -17.50
CA SER A 193 15.71 -9.57 -16.97
C SER A 193 14.58 -9.03 -17.86
N THR A 194 13.46 -9.75 -17.94
CA THR A 194 12.21 -9.20 -18.47
C THR A 194 11.59 -8.24 -17.44
N LYS A 195 11.23 -7.01 -17.84
CA LYS A 195 10.79 -5.98 -16.89
C LYS A 195 9.34 -5.60 -17.13
N PHE A 196 8.50 -5.56 -16.10
CA PHE A 196 7.13 -5.10 -16.25
C PHE A 196 6.64 -4.19 -15.11
N ILE A 197 5.64 -3.39 -15.44
CA ILE A 197 4.95 -2.47 -14.53
C ILE A 197 3.45 -2.51 -14.84
N ILE A 198 2.62 -2.34 -13.80
CA ILE A 198 1.20 -2.08 -13.95
C ILE A 198 0.95 -0.61 -13.56
N ALA A 199 0.43 0.16 -14.50
CA ALA A 199 0.05 1.54 -14.29
C ALA A 199 -1.43 1.67 -13.90
N ARG A 200 -1.79 2.79 -13.29
CA ARG A 200 -3.16 3.20 -13.01
C ARG A 200 -3.29 4.69 -13.25
N ASP A 201 -4.46 5.13 -13.69
CA ASP A 201 -4.78 6.56 -13.77
C ASP A 201 -4.39 7.28 -12.46
N PRO A 202 -3.62 8.39 -12.52
CA PRO A 202 -3.15 9.07 -11.32
C PRO A 202 -4.27 9.57 -10.39
N LEU A 203 -5.42 10.04 -10.92
CA LEU A 203 -6.55 10.47 -10.09
C LEU A 203 -7.19 9.29 -9.38
N GLU A 204 -7.40 8.18 -10.09
CA GLU A 204 -7.93 6.97 -9.45
C GLU A 204 -6.98 6.42 -8.38
N ARG A 205 -5.67 6.51 -8.62
CA ARG A 205 -4.64 6.07 -7.69
C ARG A 205 -4.67 6.90 -6.41
N LEU A 206 -4.75 8.23 -6.54
CA LEU A 206 -4.86 9.16 -5.41
C LEU A 206 -6.17 8.98 -4.65
N TYR A 207 -7.30 8.83 -5.34
CA TYR A 207 -8.59 8.53 -4.71
C TYR A 207 -8.55 7.22 -3.92
N SER A 208 -7.95 6.17 -4.51
CA SER A 208 -7.76 4.89 -3.81
C SER A 208 -6.83 5.00 -2.59
N ALA A 209 -5.84 5.89 -2.62
CA ALA A 209 -4.97 6.18 -1.48
C ALA A 209 -5.75 6.90 -0.37
N TYR A 210 -6.49 7.96 -0.71
CA TYR A 210 -7.31 8.69 0.24
C TYR A 210 -8.31 7.79 0.95
N VAL A 211 -9.15 7.07 0.18
CA VAL A 211 -10.22 6.21 0.73
C VAL A 211 -9.66 5.16 1.69
N ASP A 212 -8.51 4.57 1.34
CA ASP A 212 -7.92 3.48 2.12
C ASP A 212 -7.10 3.94 3.32
N LYS A 213 -6.35 5.04 3.19
CA LYS A 213 -5.37 5.46 4.20
C LYS A 213 -5.90 6.55 5.11
N VAL A 214 -6.64 7.52 4.58
CA VAL A 214 -7.02 8.73 5.32
C VAL A 214 -8.50 8.71 5.68
N PHE A 215 -9.38 8.35 4.75
CA PHE A 215 -10.82 8.34 5.02
C PHE A 215 -11.24 7.21 5.96
N SER A 216 -10.78 5.98 5.68
CA SER A 216 -11.06 4.80 6.50
C SER A 216 -10.58 4.99 7.96
N PRO A 217 -11.25 4.37 8.95
CA PRO A 217 -10.74 4.30 10.33
C PRO A 217 -9.29 3.82 10.38
N ASN A 218 -8.36 4.74 10.62
CA ASN A 218 -6.92 4.47 10.57
C ASN A 218 -6.12 5.49 11.40
N PRO A 219 -6.12 5.37 12.74
CA PRO A 219 -5.47 6.34 13.63
C PRO A 219 -3.98 6.56 13.35
N TYR A 220 -3.29 5.54 12.83
CA TYR A 220 -1.89 5.66 12.42
C TYR A 220 -1.72 6.68 11.29
N TYR A 221 -2.52 6.58 10.23
CA TYR A 221 -2.43 7.51 9.10
C TYR A 221 -3.01 8.89 9.45
N TRP A 222 -3.99 8.96 10.34
CA TRP A 222 -4.50 10.22 10.87
C TRP A 222 -3.39 10.97 11.61
N ASP A 223 -2.65 10.29 12.50
CA ASP A 223 -1.53 10.89 13.22
C ASP A 223 -0.40 11.34 12.26
N VAL A 224 0.07 10.44 11.39
CA VAL A 224 1.26 10.69 10.56
C VAL A 224 0.99 11.64 9.40
N ILE A 225 -0.08 11.40 8.64
CA ILE A 225 -0.42 12.17 7.44
C ILE A 225 -1.49 13.20 7.75
N GLY A 226 -2.59 12.78 8.38
CA GLY A 226 -3.71 13.68 8.68
C GLY A 226 -3.27 14.93 9.46
N THR A 227 -2.53 14.76 10.56
CA THR A 227 -2.06 15.91 11.35
C THR A 227 -1.06 16.78 10.60
N TYR A 228 -0.25 16.19 9.72
CA TYR A 228 0.69 16.94 8.87
C TYR A 228 -0.07 17.83 7.89
N ILE A 229 -1.10 17.29 7.23
CA ILE A 229 -1.96 18.04 6.30
C ILE A 229 -2.63 19.20 7.04
N VAL A 230 -3.28 18.92 8.17
CA VAL A 230 -3.96 19.91 9.00
C VAL A 230 -3.01 21.05 9.39
N LYS A 231 -1.84 20.73 9.95
CA LYS A 231 -0.85 21.73 10.40
C LYS A 231 -0.24 22.55 9.26
N THR A 232 -0.13 21.96 8.06
CA THR A 232 0.54 22.59 6.93
C THR A 232 -0.41 23.50 6.15
N PHE A 233 -1.67 23.08 5.98
CA PHE A 233 -2.59 23.73 5.04
C PHE A 233 -3.75 24.48 5.71
N ARG A 234 -4.09 24.20 6.99
CA ARG A 234 -5.14 24.95 7.71
C ARG A 234 -4.52 26.11 8.50
N LYS A 235 -5.03 27.33 8.30
CA LYS A 235 -4.54 28.56 8.97
C LYS A 235 -4.74 28.55 10.49
N THR A 236 -5.81 27.94 10.97
CA THR A 236 -6.15 27.84 12.39
C THR A 236 -6.56 26.41 12.72
N SER A 237 -5.62 25.58 13.17
CA SER A 237 -5.92 24.24 13.64
C SER A 237 -5.62 24.11 15.13
N LYS A 238 -6.63 23.76 15.93
CA LYS A 238 -6.37 23.08 17.21
C LYS A 238 -5.65 21.76 16.90
N ARG A 239 -4.96 21.16 17.87
CA ARG A 239 -4.46 19.77 17.71
C ARG A 239 -5.66 18.86 17.43
N THR A 240 -5.87 18.51 16.16
CA THR A 240 -6.85 17.50 15.75
C THR A 240 -6.13 16.17 15.57
N CYS A 241 -6.87 15.07 15.64
CA CYS A 241 -6.33 13.77 15.27
C CYS A 241 -5.96 13.66 13.78
N GLY A 242 -6.36 14.60 12.92
CA GLY A 242 -6.19 14.50 11.47
C GLY A 242 -7.17 13.53 10.78
N HIS A 243 -8.17 13.03 11.50
CA HIS A 243 -9.20 12.12 10.95
C HIS A 243 -10.15 12.84 9.97
N ASP A 244 -10.26 14.15 10.11
CA ASP A 244 -11.18 15.06 9.42
C ASP A 244 -10.56 15.69 8.17
N VAL A 245 -9.48 15.11 7.64
CA VAL A 245 -8.89 15.55 6.36
C VAL A 245 -9.82 15.20 5.21
N THR A 246 -10.13 16.21 4.41
CA THR A 246 -11.03 16.10 3.26
C THR A 246 -10.25 15.66 2.01
N PHE A 247 -10.94 15.19 0.98
CA PHE A 247 -10.29 14.77 -0.26
C PHE A 247 -9.55 15.93 -0.97
N PRO A 248 -10.10 17.17 -1.06
CA PRO A 248 -9.35 18.32 -1.57
C PRO A 248 -8.06 18.61 -0.80
N GLU A 249 -8.08 18.54 0.53
CA GLU A 249 -6.88 18.74 1.37
C GLU A 249 -5.84 17.64 1.15
N PHE A 250 -6.30 16.39 0.98
CA PHE A 250 -5.43 15.28 0.62
C PHE A 250 -4.78 15.46 -0.76
N LEU A 251 -5.50 15.97 -1.76
CA LEU A 251 -4.93 16.26 -3.07
C LEU A 251 -3.91 17.41 -3.01
N GLN A 252 -4.20 18.45 -2.23
CA GLN A 252 -3.24 19.53 -1.98
C GLN A 252 -1.95 18.99 -1.35
N TYR A 253 -2.07 18.07 -0.39
CA TYR A 253 -0.94 17.34 0.17
C TYR A 253 -0.20 16.51 -0.87
N ALA A 254 -0.89 15.73 -1.70
CA ALA A 254 -0.27 14.89 -2.71
C ALA A 254 0.55 15.71 -3.71
N VAL A 255 0.01 16.84 -4.18
CA VAL A 255 0.72 17.81 -5.02
C VAL A 255 1.94 18.39 -4.29
N HIS A 256 1.77 18.83 -3.05
CA HIS A 256 2.88 19.36 -2.25
C HIS A 256 3.99 18.34 -2.05
N ALA A 257 3.64 17.11 -1.67
CA ALA A 257 4.56 16.02 -1.43
C ALA A 257 5.32 15.61 -2.71
N GLU A 258 4.63 15.54 -3.85
CA GLU A 258 5.24 15.18 -5.13
C GLU A 258 6.21 16.26 -5.63
N THR A 259 5.81 17.53 -5.57
CA THR A 259 6.62 18.66 -6.08
C THR A 259 7.79 19.04 -5.17
N SER A 260 7.63 18.92 -3.84
CA SER A 260 8.67 19.32 -2.87
C SER A 260 9.56 18.16 -2.41
N GLY A 261 9.11 16.91 -2.58
CA GLY A 261 9.74 15.72 -2.02
C GLY A 261 9.62 15.58 -0.49
N LYS A 262 8.93 16.50 0.20
CA LYS A 262 8.80 16.50 1.67
C LYS A 262 7.61 15.66 2.13
N HIS A 263 7.78 14.93 3.23
CA HIS A 263 6.74 14.09 3.86
C HIS A 263 5.96 13.21 2.86
N ARG A 264 6.65 12.73 1.81
CA ARG A 264 6.02 12.02 0.71
C ARG A 264 5.72 10.58 1.10
N ASP A 265 4.42 10.27 1.22
CA ASP A 265 3.96 8.90 1.41
C ASP A 265 4.07 8.11 0.10
N VAL A 266 4.43 6.84 0.24
CA VAL A 266 4.62 5.88 -0.85
C VAL A 266 3.33 5.62 -1.67
N HIS A 267 2.14 5.88 -1.13
CA HIS A 267 0.87 5.74 -1.84
C HIS A 267 0.51 6.95 -2.71
N VAL A 268 1.17 8.09 -2.52
CA VAL A 268 0.97 9.30 -3.35
C VAL A 268 2.14 9.56 -4.30
N ALA A 269 3.34 9.06 -4.02
CA ALA A 269 4.51 9.22 -4.89
C ALA A 269 4.24 8.75 -6.33
N SER A 270 4.68 9.50 -7.34
CA SER A 270 4.51 9.15 -8.76
C SER A 270 5.26 7.88 -9.15
N LEU A 271 4.78 7.20 -10.19
CA LEU A 271 5.48 6.04 -10.78
C LEU A 271 6.77 6.46 -11.47
N TRP A 272 6.80 7.68 -12.02
CA TRP A 272 8.03 8.32 -12.48
C TRP A 272 9.13 8.26 -11.42
N GLU A 273 8.84 8.63 -10.18
CA GLU A 273 9.83 8.67 -9.10
C GLU A 273 10.09 7.29 -8.48
N THR A 274 9.07 6.48 -8.26
CA THR A 274 9.25 5.19 -7.56
C THR A 274 9.79 4.09 -8.46
N CYS A 275 9.38 4.07 -9.73
CA CYS A 275 9.67 3.02 -10.69
C CYS A 275 10.69 3.43 -11.77
N SER A 276 10.99 4.72 -11.92
CA SER A 276 11.94 5.26 -12.92
C SER A 276 11.85 4.61 -14.32
N PRO A 277 10.71 4.69 -15.03
CA PRO A 277 10.50 3.94 -16.27
C PRO A 277 11.52 4.21 -17.37
N CYS A 278 12.09 5.41 -17.42
CA CYS A 278 13.15 5.74 -18.39
C CYS A 278 14.52 5.14 -18.05
N HIS A 279 14.80 4.91 -16.77
CA HIS A 279 16.00 4.20 -16.33
C HIS A 279 15.84 2.68 -16.50
N VAL A 280 14.69 2.15 -16.06
CA VAL A 280 14.41 0.71 -16.05
C VAL A 280 14.13 0.18 -17.45
N LYS A 281 13.48 0.96 -18.31
CA LYS A 281 13.08 0.58 -19.68
C LYS A 281 12.22 -0.69 -19.68
N TYR A 282 11.01 -0.58 -19.13
CA TYR A 282 10.07 -1.71 -19.02
C TYR A 282 9.76 -2.34 -20.38
N ASP A 283 9.71 -3.68 -20.39
CA ASP A 283 9.37 -4.48 -21.57
C ASP A 283 7.86 -4.67 -21.73
N ILE A 284 7.12 -4.64 -20.62
CA ILE A 284 5.67 -4.83 -20.60
C ILE A 284 5.02 -3.78 -19.69
N ILE A 285 3.98 -3.11 -20.19
CA ILE A 285 3.27 -2.04 -19.48
C ILE A 285 1.79 -2.41 -19.42
N GLY A 286 1.39 -3.01 -18.31
CA GLY A 286 -0.01 -3.28 -18.01
C GLY A 286 -0.72 -2.06 -17.43
N LYS A 287 -2.04 -2.13 -17.40
CA LYS A 287 -2.96 -1.10 -16.91
C LYS A 287 -4.03 -1.72 -16.02
N MET A 288 -4.51 -0.97 -15.04
CA MET A 288 -5.57 -1.44 -14.14
C MET A 288 -6.92 -1.62 -14.86
N GLU A 289 -7.17 -0.84 -15.90
CA GLU A 289 -8.39 -0.87 -16.71
C GLU A 289 -8.50 -2.18 -17.52
N THR A 290 -7.36 -2.75 -17.91
CA THR A 290 -7.25 -4.02 -18.64
C THR A 290 -6.55 -5.10 -17.81
N PHE A 291 -6.61 -5.00 -16.47
CA PHE A 291 -5.76 -5.75 -15.54
C PHE A 291 -5.72 -7.27 -15.79
N LYS A 292 -6.89 -7.91 -15.94
CA LYS A 292 -6.96 -9.37 -16.13
C LYS A 292 -6.25 -9.80 -17.42
N ASP A 293 -6.57 -9.13 -18.52
CA ASP A 293 -6.06 -9.48 -19.84
C ASP A 293 -4.56 -9.14 -19.92
N ASP A 294 -4.14 -8.01 -19.35
CA ASP A 294 -2.74 -7.63 -19.26
C ASP A 294 -1.94 -8.59 -18.38
N THR A 295 -2.51 -9.08 -17.28
CA THR A 295 -1.87 -10.12 -16.46
C THR A 295 -1.72 -11.43 -17.23
N ASP A 296 -2.72 -11.82 -18.02
CA ASP A 296 -2.65 -13.02 -18.87
C ASP A 296 -1.48 -12.91 -19.87
N ASP A 297 -1.38 -11.77 -20.57
CA ASP A 297 -0.30 -11.49 -21.52
C ASP A 297 1.08 -11.43 -20.84
N ILE A 298 1.18 -10.87 -19.64
CA ILE A 298 2.42 -10.84 -18.86
C ILE A 298 2.84 -12.27 -18.50
N LEU A 299 1.91 -13.12 -18.05
CA LEU A 299 2.23 -14.50 -17.70
C LEU A 299 2.74 -15.30 -18.91
N ASP A 300 2.18 -15.09 -20.11
CA ASP A 300 2.72 -15.69 -21.34
C ASP A 300 4.14 -15.20 -21.65
N LYS A 301 4.37 -13.89 -21.62
CA LYS A 301 5.70 -13.32 -21.91
C LYS A 301 6.76 -13.79 -20.90
N LEU A 302 6.35 -14.10 -19.67
CA LEU A 302 7.22 -14.63 -18.61
C LEU A 302 7.33 -16.17 -18.61
N LYS A 303 6.64 -16.88 -19.51
CA LYS A 303 6.57 -18.35 -19.55
C LYS A 303 6.07 -18.94 -18.22
N LEU A 304 4.97 -18.37 -17.72
CA LEU A 304 4.30 -18.71 -16.47
C LEU A 304 2.85 -19.16 -16.71
N GLU A 305 2.59 -19.84 -17.82
CA GLU A 305 1.29 -20.31 -18.27
C GLU A 305 0.49 -21.09 -17.19
N PRO A 306 1.10 -21.97 -16.38
CA PRO A 306 0.38 -22.67 -15.30
C PRO A 306 -0.28 -21.71 -14.30
N TYR A 307 0.30 -20.53 -14.07
CA TYR A 307 -0.21 -19.54 -13.13
C TYR A 307 -1.45 -18.80 -13.66
N LYS A 308 -1.79 -18.90 -14.94
CA LYS A 308 -3.04 -18.34 -15.49
C LYS A 308 -4.30 -18.91 -14.83
N ALA A 309 -4.20 -20.08 -14.19
CA ALA A 309 -5.26 -20.66 -13.39
C ALA A 309 -5.83 -19.68 -12.33
N VAL A 310 -4.99 -18.79 -11.78
CA VAL A 310 -5.43 -17.79 -10.79
C VAL A 310 -6.33 -16.70 -11.35
N LEU A 311 -6.40 -16.55 -12.68
CA LEU A 311 -7.18 -15.51 -13.34
C LEU A 311 -8.64 -15.89 -13.57
N ARG A 312 -9.00 -17.17 -13.41
CA ARG A 312 -10.35 -17.69 -13.72
C ARG A 312 -11.45 -16.95 -12.94
N ASN A 313 -11.25 -16.77 -11.63
CA ASN A 313 -12.22 -16.16 -10.72
C ASN A 313 -11.74 -14.83 -10.14
N ILE A 314 -10.72 -14.20 -10.75
CA ILE A 314 -10.01 -13.05 -10.19
C ILE A 314 -10.94 -11.92 -9.74
N SER A 315 -12.01 -11.62 -10.50
CA SER A 315 -12.95 -10.56 -10.13
C SER A 315 -13.72 -10.88 -8.84
N ILE A 316 -14.12 -12.14 -8.64
CA ILE A 316 -14.85 -12.58 -7.44
C ILE A 316 -13.87 -12.64 -6.26
N ASP A 317 -12.70 -13.23 -6.48
CA ASP A 317 -11.68 -13.38 -5.45
C ASP A 317 -11.17 -12.02 -4.96
N ALA A 318 -10.99 -11.05 -5.87
CA ALA A 318 -10.59 -9.68 -5.52
C ALA A 318 -11.63 -8.96 -4.66
N VAL A 319 -12.92 -9.19 -4.90
CA VAL A 319 -13.98 -8.62 -4.07
C VAL A 319 -13.95 -9.28 -2.69
N ASN A 320 -13.92 -10.61 -2.62
CA ASN A 320 -13.89 -11.32 -1.34
C ASN A 320 -12.68 -10.94 -0.48
N ASP A 321 -11.50 -10.81 -1.09
CA ASP A 321 -10.30 -10.30 -0.44
C ASP A 321 -10.51 -8.88 0.09
N ALA A 322 -11.07 -7.99 -0.72
CA ALA A 322 -11.31 -6.62 -0.31
C ALA A 322 -12.35 -6.51 0.82
N LEU A 323 -13.39 -7.34 0.83
CA LEU A 323 -14.37 -7.42 1.93
C LEU A 323 -13.71 -7.93 3.21
N TYR A 324 -12.91 -9.00 3.11
CA TYR A 324 -12.15 -9.56 4.23
C TYR A 324 -11.17 -8.54 4.82
N ASP A 325 -10.31 -7.96 3.98
CA ASP A 325 -9.32 -6.96 4.39
C ASP A 325 -10.00 -5.74 5.04
N THR A 326 -11.17 -5.34 4.53
CA THR A 326 -11.94 -4.22 5.10
C THR A 326 -12.55 -4.58 6.45
N ALA A 327 -13.09 -5.79 6.60
CA ALA A 327 -13.66 -6.28 7.86
C ALA A 327 -12.58 -6.39 8.96
N GLN A 328 -11.45 -7.02 8.64
CA GLN A 328 -10.30 -7.13 9.54
C GLN A 328 -9.80 -5.75 9.96
N ALA A 329 -9.50 -4.88 9.00
CA ALA A 329 -8.98 -3.54 9.30
C ALA A 329 -9.97 -2.73 10.14
N TYR A 330 -11.28 -2.87 9.90
CA TYR A 330 -12.29 -2.22 10.72
C TYR A 330 -12.27 -2.71 12.17
N VAL A 331 -12.27 -4.03 12.40
CA VAL A 331 -12.25 -4.59 13.76
C VAL A 331 -10.96 -4.22 14.49
N ASP A 332 -9.82 -4.25 13.80
CA ASP A 332 -8.52 -3.89 14.38
C ASP A 332 -8.44 -2.40 14.75
N MET A 333 -9.06 -1.53 13.94
CA MET A 333 -8.90 -0.08 14.07
C MET A 333 -10.05 0.63 14.80
N ARG A 334 -11.23 0.01 14.97
CA ARG A 334 -12.42 0.70 15.51
C ARG A 334 -12.21 1.24 16.92
N THR A 335 -11.65 0.43 17.82
CA THR A 335 -11.45 0.84 19.23
C THR A 335 -10.37 1.91 19.34
N PRO A 336 -9.18 1.78 18.70
CA PRO A 336 -8.22 2.87 18.64
C PRO A 336 -8.76 4.16 18.00
N SER A 337 -9.74 4.04 17.09
CA SER A 337 -10.33 5.21 16.43
C SER A 337 -11.22 6.06 17.34
N LEU A 338 -11.66 5.50 18.49
CA LEU A 338 -12.51 6.22 19.44
C LEU A 338 -11.84 7.41 20.14
N GLU A 339 -10.51 7.48 20.11
CA GLU A 339 -9.78 8.68 20.56
C GLU A 339 -10.08 9.89 19.67
N CYS A 340 -10.62 9.67 18.46
CA CYS A 340 -10.70 10.66 17.40
C CYS A 340 -12.10 10.80 16.80
N ILE A 341 -12.86 9.72 16.66
CA ILE A 341 -14.19 9.71 16.05
C ILE A 341 -15.15 8.83 16.84
N SER A 342 -16.47 9.09 16.78
CA SER A 342 -17.45 8.26 17.49
C SER A 342 -17.63 6.87 16.85
N GLU A 343 -18.27 5.96 17.57
CA GLU A 343 -18.63 4.63 17.07
C GLU A 343 -19.45 4.73 15.77
N GLN A 344 -20.46 5.60 15.77
CA GLN A 344 -21.32 5.87 14.62
C GLN A 344 -20.51 6.29 13.39
N HIS A 345 -19.66 7.31 13.52
CA HIS A 345 -18.85 7.79 12.39
C HIS A 345 -17.83 6.75 11.92
N THR A 346 -17.36 5.88 12.82
CA THR A 346 -16.47 4.76 12.45
C THR A 346 -17.21 3.76 11.54
N VAL A 347 -18.46 3.43 11.88
CA VAL A 347 -19.33 2.57 11.06
C VAL A 347 -19.69 3.23 9.74
N GLU A 348 -20.06 4.52 9.75
CA GLU A 348 -20.42 5.27 8.54
C GLU A 348 -19.26 5.35 7.55
N ARG A 349 -18.03 5.57 8.03
CA ARG A 349 -16.83 5.60 7.18
C ARG A 349 -16.54 4.25 6.53
N ILE A 350 -16.64 3.15 7.28
CA ILE A 350 -16.42 1.83 6.69
C ILE A 350 -17.51 1.48 5.67
N TRP A 351 -18.76 1.87 5.96
CA TRP A 351 -19.88 1.67 5.03
C TRP A 351 -19.71 2.50 3.75
N THR A 352 -19.30 3.75 3.89
CA THR A 352 -19.02 4.66 2.77
C THR A 352 -17.86 4.16 1.92
N LYS A 353 -16.81 3.58 2.53
CA LYS A 353 -15.72 2.88 1.80
C LYS A 353 -16.25 1.76 0.92
N LEU A 354 -17.18 0.94 1.42
CA LEU A 354 -17.76 -0.16 0.63
C LEU A 354 -18.59 0.37 -0.55
N LYS A 355 -19.37 1.45 -0.34
CA LYS A 355 -20.15 2.12 -1.39
C LYS A 355 -19.25 2.72 -2.46
N SER A 356 -18.25 3.50 -2.06
CA SER A 356 -17.35 4.20 -2.99
C SER A 356 -16.48 3.27 -3.82
N ARG A 357 -16.24 2.05 -3.34
CA ARG A 357 -15.54 1.00 -4.08
C ARG A 357 -16.45 0.14 -4.96
N GLY A 358 -17.75 0.42 -5.00
CA GLY A 358 -18.72 -0.37 -5.76
C GLY A 358 -18.91 -1.79 -5.22
N PHE A 359 -18.70 -2.01 -3.92
CA PHE A 359 -18.98 -3.31 -3.31
C PHE A 359 -20.44 -3.40 -2.84
N ILE A 360 -21.02 -2.30 -2.39
CA ILE A 360 -22.43 -2.28 -2.00
C ILE A 360 -23.15 -1.16 -2.74
N ALA A 361 -24.44 -1.38 -2.99
CA ALA A 361 -25.29 -0.38 -3.61
C ALA A 361 -25.41 0.86 -2.72
N ALA A 362 -25.52 2.02 -3.36
CA ALA A 362 -25.55 3.32 -2.71
C ALA A 362 -26.64 3.47 -1.63
N ASP A 363 -27.80 2.88 -1.88
CA ASP A 363 -28.99 2.96 -1.03
C ASP A 363 -29.02 1.93 0.10
N VAL A 364 -28.02 1.05 0.19
CA VAL A 364 -27.97 0.10 1.31
C VAL A 364 -27.73 0.88 2.62
N PRO A 365 -28.63 0.78 3.61
CA PRO A 365 -28.53 1.56 4.84
C PRO A 365 -27.34 1.10 5.69
N VAL A 366 -26.84 2.01 6.51
CA VAL A 366 -25.77 1.71 7.47
C VAL A 366 -26.29 0.72 8.52
N PRO A 367 -25.59 -0.39 8.80
CA PRO A 367 -26.03 -1.36 9.81
C PRO A 367 -25.96 -0.76 11.22
N THR A 368 -27.04 -0.92 11.99
CA THR A 368 -27.17 -0.38 13.36
C THR A 368 -26.28 -1.06 14.40
N GLU A 369 -25.94 -2.34 14.20
CA GLU A 369 -25.22 -3.14 15.21
C GLU A 369 -23.79 -3.54 14.79
N LEU A 370 -23.17 -2.88 13.82
CA LEU A 370 -21.86 -3.34 13.32
C LEU A 370 -20.74 -3.21 14.37
N TYR A 371 -20.82 -2.20 15.23
CA TYR A 371 -19.70 -1.75 16.06
C TYR A 371 -19.16 -2.82 17.02
N ASN A 372 -20.04 -3.59 17.67
CA ASN A 372 -19.62 -4.55 18.69
C ASN A 372 -19.38 -5.97 18.16
N LYS A 373 -19.59 -6.22 16.86
CA LYS A 373 -19.50 -7.57 16.28
C LYS A 373 -18.04 -8.01 16.10
N ASN A 374 -17.76 -9.31 16.15
CA ASN A 374 -16.41 -9.82 15.85
C ASN A 374 -16.14 -9.80 14.32
N GLU A 375 -14.89 -10.07 13.92
CA GLU A 375 -14.46 -10.06 12.51
C GLU A 375 -15.32 -10.95 11.61
N THR A 376 -15.63 -12.17 12.05
CA THR A 376 -16.45 -13.12 11.29
C THR A 376 -17.85 -12.56 11.06
N ALA A 377 -18.50 -12.03 12.10
CA ALA A 377 -19.84 -11.46 11.98
C ALA A 377 -19.85 -10.18 11.13
N VAL A 378 -18.82 -9.33 11.23
CA VAL A 378 -18.66 -8.15 10.36
C VAL A 378 -18.52 -8.58 8.89
N LEU A 379 -17.69 -9.59 8.62
CA LEU A 379 -17.48 -10.12 7.28
C LEU A 379 -18.78 -10.68 6.67
N GLU A 380 -19.56 -11.43 7.45
CA GLU A 380 -20.83 -11.98 6.97
C GLU A 380 -21.84 -10.87 6.65
N ILE A 381 -21.88 -9.79 7.44
CA ILE A 381 -22.69 -8.60 7.10
C ILE A 381 -22.23 -7.97 5.79
N PHE A 382 -20.93 -7.84 5.59
CA PHE A 382 -20.37 -7.27 4.36
C PHE A 382 -20.69 -8.14 3.14
N LYS A 383 -20.55 -9.47 3.25
CA LYS A 383 -20.91 -10.41 2.19
C LYS A 383 -22.41 -10.39 1.90
N TYR A 384 -23.25 -10.34 2.92
CA TYR A 384 -24.70 -10.24 2.75
C TYR A 384 -25.08 -8.95 1.99
N ALA A 385 -24.50 -7.81 2.40
CA ALA A 385 -24.73 -6.53 1.72
C ALA A 385 -24.23 -6.54 0.26
N TYR A 386 -23.06 -7.14 0.00
CA TYR A 386 -22.55 -7.35 -1.36
C TYR A 386 -23.52 -8.21 -2.20
N SER A 387 -23.93 -9.37 -1.68
CA SER A 387 -24.86 -10.27 -2.38
C SER A 387 -26.19 -9.60 -2.71
N LYS A 388 -26.79 -8.88 -1.74
CA LYS A 388 -28.01 -8.09 -1.96
C LYS A 388 -27.81 -7.02 -3.05
N SER A 389 -26.66 -6.37 -3.06
CA SER A 389 -26.32 -5.34 -4.04
C SER A 389 -26.11 -5.91 -5.44
N VAL A 390 -25.48 -7.09 -5.54
CA VAL A 390 -25.33 -7.82 -6.81
C VAL A 390 -26.68 -8.28 -7.35
N LEU A 391 -27.59 -8.77 -6.50
CA LEU A 391 -28.94 -9.13 -6.90
C LEU A 391 -29.71 -7.92 -7.46
N LYS A 392 -29.49 -6.73 -6.88
CA LYS A 392 -30.16 -5.49 -7.30
C LYS A 392 -29.60 -4.88 -8.58
N LEU A 393 -28.28 -4.69 -8.66
CA LEU A 393 -27.64 -3.90 -9.73
C LEU A 393 -26.80 -4.75 -10.70
N GLY A 394 -26.52 -6.00 -10.34
CA GLY A 394 -25.48 -6.79 -11.00
C GLY A 394 -24.07 -6.22 -10.74
N ARG A 395 -23.05 -7.01 -11.09
CA ARG A 395 -21.64 -6.58 -10.96
C ARG A 395 -21.31 -5.39 -11.86
N GLU A 396 -21.87 -5.35 -13.06
CA GLU A 396 -21.66 -4.22 -13.98
C GLU A 396 -22.37 -2.95 -13.52
N GLY A 397 -23.56 -3.06 -12.91
CA GLY A 397 -24.22 -1.89 -12.30
C GLY A 397 -23.42 -1.34 -11.11
N LEU A 398 -22.85 -2.21 -10.28
CA LEU A 398 -21.96 -1.80 -9.19
C LEU A 398 -20.68 -1.10 -9.68
N LYS A 399 -20.07 -1.57 -10.79
CA LYS A 399 -18.94 -0.87 -11.43
C LYS A 399 -19.36 0.49 -12.00
N ARG A 400 -20.52 0.59 -12.64
CA ARG A 400 -21.05 1.87 -13.12
C ARG A 400 -21.29 2.84 -11.96
N GLN A 401 -21.87 2.36 -10.85
CA GLN A 401 -22.04 3.14 -9.63
C GLN A 401 -20.67 3.63 -9.11
N GLN A 402 -19.68 2.74 -8.96
CA GLN A 402 -18.33 3.12 -8.53
C GLN A 402 -17.75 4.27 -9.38
N LYS A 403 -17.87 4.17 -10.70
CA LYS A 403 -17.39 5.20 -11.64
C LYS A 403 -18.13 6.52 -11.47
N ALA A 404 -19.46 6.47 -11.31
CA ALA A 404 -20.28 7.65 -11.07
C ALA A 404 -19.89 8.37 -9.77
N ILE A 405 -19.73 7.62 -8.66
CA ILE A 405 -19.28 8.16 -7.36
C ILE A 405 -17.93 8.85 -7.49
N PHE A 406 -16.98 8.20 -8.19
CA PHE A 406 -15.66 8.76 -8.42
C PHE A 406 -15.73 10.09 -9.19
N PHE A 407 -16.47 10.14 -10.30
CA PHE A 407 -16.61 11.36 -11.09
C PHE A 407 -17.35 12.47 -10.35
N GLU A 408 -18.41 12.15 -9.60
CA GLU A 408 -19.11 13.12 -8.76
C GLU A 408 -18.17 13.71 -7.70
N THR A 409 -17.31 12.89 -7.08
CA THR A 409 -16.27 13.38 -6.17
C THR A 409 -15.35 14.38 -6.87
N LEU A 410 -14.91 14.06 -8.09
CA LEU A 410 -14.00 14.93 -8.84
C LEU A 410 -14.66 16.24 -9.29
N ARG A 411 -15.97 16.22 -9.62
CA ARG A 411 -16.72 17.43 -10.01
C ARG A 411 -16.90 18.43 -8.86
N LYS A 412 -16.90 17.95 -7.62
CA LYS A 412 -16.97 18.78 -6.40
C LYS A 412 -15.64 19.44 -6.04
N LEU A 413 -14.53 19.13 -6.74
CA LEU A 413 -13.24 19.75 -6.49
C LEU A 413 -13.19 21.20 -7.01
N PRO A 414 -12.41 22.08 -6.39
CA PRO A 414 -12.11 23.40 -6.96
C PRO A 414 -11.44 23.27 -8.35
N ASP A 415 -11.81 24.14 -9.29
CA ASP A 415 -11.37 24.09 -10.71
C ASP A 415 -9.84 23.95 -10.87
N GLN A 416 -9.07 24.64 -10.02
CA GLN A 416 -7.61 24.63 -10.10
C GLN A 416 -6.97 23.33 -9.60
N MET A 417 -7.68 22.54 -8.78
CA MET A 417 -7.13 21.34 -8.14
C MET A 417 -6.75 20.27 -9.16
N LEU A 418 -7.64 19.99 -10.12
CA LEU A 418 -7.36 19.01 -11.18
C LEU A 418 -6.16 19.43 -12.02
N THR A 419 -6.04 20.73 -12.34
CA THR A 419 -4.91 21.28 -13.08
C THR A 419 -3.59 21.14 -12.31
N GLN A 420 -3.61 21.37 -10.99
CA GLN A 420 -2.43 21.20 -10.14
C GLN A 420 -1.99 19.74 -10.06
N VAL A 421 -2.94 18.80 -9.94
CA VAL A 421 -2.66 17.36 -9.97
C VAL A 421 -2.10 16.94 -11.33
N ALA A 422 -2.71 17.36 -12.44
CA ALA A 422 -2.19 17.09 -13.78
C ALA A 422 -0.75 17.59 -13.95
N LYS A 423 -0.44 18.79 -13.45
CA LYS A 423 0.91 19.34 -13.51
C LYS A 423 1.90 18.55 -12.66
N ALA A 424 1.54 18.22 -11.41
CA ALA A 424 2.42 17.50 -10.49
C ALA A 424 2.72 16.07 -10.97
N TYR A 425 1.71 15.39 -11.55
CA TYR A 425 1.80 14.02 -12.04
C TYR A 425 1.92 13.92 -13.57
N HIS A 426 2.27 15.02 -14.26
CA HIS A 426 2.26 15.13 -15.72
C HIS A 426 2.99 13.97 -16.42
N LYS A 427 4.14 13.57 -15.86
CA LYS A 427 4.94 12.47 -16.40
C LYS A 427 4.21 11.14 -16.34
N ASP A 428 3.49 10.84 -15.27
CA ASP A 428 2.70 9.61 -15.17
C ASP A 428 1.53 9.64 -16.17
N PHE A 429 0.83 10.77 -16.28
CA PHE A 429 -0.26 10.90 -17.24
C PHE A 429 0.21 10.73 -18.69
N GLU A 430 1.24 11.46 -19.11
CA GLU A 430 1.75 11.40 -20.48
C GLU A 430 2.33 10.01 -20.79
N MET A 431 3.16 9.47 -19.88
CA MET A 431 3.88 8.21 -20.08
C MET A 431 2.95 7.01 -20.20
N PHE A 432 1.90 6.98 -19.40
CA PHE A 432 0.96 5.87 -19.41
C PHE A 432 -0.29 6.18 -20.23
N GLY A 433 -0.32 7.28 -20.99
CA GLY A 433 -1.42 7.60 -21.90
C GLY A 433 -2.76 7.80 -21.20
N TYR A 434 -2.78 8.60 -20.13
CA TYR A 434 -3.99 9.05 -19.43
C TYR A 434 -4.32 10.51 -19.79
N ASP A 435 -5.60 10.85 -19.87
CA ASP A 435 -6.05 12.21 -20.23
C ASP A 435 -5.82 13.19 -19.08
N GLN A 436 -5.17 14.32 -19.40
CA GLN A 436 -4.86 15.41 -18.47
C GLN A 436 -5.85 16.58 -18.57
N LYS A 437 -6.72 16.56 -19.57
CA LYS A 437 -7.72 17.62 -19.80
C LYS A 437 -9.01 17.37 -19.05
N PHE A 438 -9.23 16.14 -18.60
CA PHE A 438 -10.34 15.72 -17.75
C PHE A 438 -11.74 16.05 -18.30
N LYS A 439 -11.87 16.30 -19.61
CA LYS A 439 -13.16 16.66 -20.22
C LYS A 439 -14.20 15.56 -20.02
N TYR A 440 -13.76 14.30 -20.03
CA TYR A 440 -14.61 13.12 -19.80
C TYR A 440 -15.30 13.13 -18.42
N ILE A 441 -14.76 13.84 -17.42
CA ILE A 441 -15.39 13.95 -16.09
C ILE A 441 -16.70 14.74 -16.18
N PHE A 442 -16.76 15.74 -17.06
CA PHE A 442 -17.86 16.71 -17.14
C PHE A 442 -18.83 16.45 -18.30
N GLN A 443 -18.55 15.46 -19.15
CA GLN A 443 -19.38 15.14 -20.33
C GLN A 443 -20.64 14.32 -19.98
N ASP A 444 -20.53 13.40 -19.03
CA ASP A 444 -21.67 12.57 -18.59
C ASP A 444 -22.27 13.15 -17.31
N SER A 445 -23.16 14.14 -17.42
CA SER A 445 -24.06 14.50 -16.31
C SER A 445 -25.13 13.40 -16.17
N THR A 446 -24.71 12.20 -15.77
CA THR A 446 -25.68 11.30 -15.17
C THR A 446 -26.13 12.02 -13.89
N ASN A 447 -27.40 12.42 -13.84
CA ASN A 447 -28.11 12.64 -12.58
C ASN A 447 -28.02 11.33 -11.81
N SER A 448 -26.89 11.09 -11.15
CA SER A 448 -26.85 10.11 -10.10
C SER A 448 -27.56 10.81 -8.95
N ASP A 449 -28.68 10.26 -8.48
CA ASP A 449 -29.32 10.62 -7.19
C ASP A 449 -28.41 10.30 -5.99
N PHE A 450 -27.11 10.18 -6.23
CA PHE A 450 -26.08 9.86 -5.29
C PHE A 450 -25.32 11.13 -4.95
N SER A 451 -25.12 11.34 -3.66
CA SER A 451 -24.16 12.28 -3.12
C SER A 451 -23.08 11.49 -2.40
N VAL A 452 -21.81 11.74 -2.73
CA VAL A 452 -20.70 11.34 -1.87
C VAL A 452 -20.95 11.90 -0.46
N SER A 453 -20.67 11.13 0.59
CA SER A 453 -20.82 11.59 1.97
C SER A 453 -20.12 12.93 2.18
N ASP A 454 -20.77 13.86 2.86
CA ASP A 454 -20.18 15.17 3.21
C ASP A 454 -18.84 15.02 3.94
N SER A 455 -18.61 13.89 4.61
CA SER A 455 -17.32 13.56 5.23
C SER A 455 -16.13 13.44 4.27
N PHE A 456 -16.35 13.42 2.95
CA PHE A 456 -15.28 13.54 1.94
C PHE A 456 -14.84 15.00 1.71
N PHE A 457 -15.65 16.00 2.09
CA PHE A 457 -15.50 17.40 1.66
C PHE A 457 -15.34 18.39 2.79
#